data_AF-W4AV21-F1
#
_entry.id   AF-W4AV21-F1
#
_cell.length_a   1.000
_cell.length_b   1.000
_cell.length_c   1.000
_cell.angle_alpha   90.00
_cell.angle_beta   90.00
_cell.angle_gamma   90.00
#
_symmetry.space_group_name_H-M   'P 1'
#
loop_
_entity.id
_entity.type
_entity.pdbx_description
1 polymer ?
#
loop_
_entity_poly.entity_id
_entity_poly.type
_entity_poly.pdbx_seq_one_letter_code
_entity_poly.pdbx_strand_id
1 'polypeptide(L)'
;MTKLASSILEMIRMMIMMMIAVAILGSIEQSILTSWIPWKESYFLFLFSGNILWFLVLYRNRLQFSGWYRSSETQRELSRNTTRIVMTLGSLLILTPALITWLSA
;
A
#
# COMPACT_ATOMS: atom_id res chain seq x y z
N MET A 1 -28.25 -1.90 -14.79
CA MET A 1 -27.43 -0.67 -14.64
C MET A 1 -26.90 -0.44 -13.20
N THR A 2 -27.52 -1.01 -12.17
CA THR A 2 -27.10 -0.84 -10.75
C THR A 2 -25.75 -1.45 -10.40
N LYS A 3 -25.38 -2.60 -10.98
CA LYS A 3 -24.10 -3.28 -10.70
C LYS A 3 -22.87 -2.52 -11.23
N LEU A 4 -22.99 -1.86 -12.39
CA LEU A 4 -21.90 -1.07 -12.96
C LEU A 4 -21.64 0.20 -12.14
N ALA A 5 -22.70 0.93 -11.77
CA ALA A 5 -22.59 2.11 -10.92
C ALA A 5 -21.95 1.78 -9.55
N SER A 6 -22.34 0.65 -8.95
CA SER A 6 -21.77 0.17 -7.69
C SER A 6 -20.28 -0.22 -7.83
N SER A 7 -19.89 -0.84 -8.94
CA SER A 7 -18.48 -1.17 -9.20
C SER A 7 -17.61 0.08 -9.40
N ILE A 8 -18.11 1.08 -10.13
CA ILE A 8 -17.39 2.35 -10.34
C ILE A 8 -17.19 3.06 -8.99
N LEU A 9 -18.21 3.09 -8.16
CA LEU A 9 -18.15 3.72 -6.85
C LEU A 9 -17.16 3.01 -5.90
N GLU A 10 -17.05 1.68 -5.98
CA GLU A 10 -16.04 0.92 -5.23
C GLU A 10 -14.61 1.19 -5.73
N MET A 11 -14.42 1.36 -7.04
CA MET A 11 -13.14 1.81 -7.62
C MET A 11 -12.74 3.19 -7.10
N ILE A 12 -13.66 4.15 -7.13
CA ILE A 12 -13.42 5.51 -6.62
C ILE A 12 -13.06 5.46 -5.14
N ARG A 13 -13.79 4.67 -4.34
CA ARG A 13 -13.49 4.46 -2.92
C ARG A 13 -12.09 3.91 -2.71
N MET A 14 -11.70 2.89 -3.48
CA MET A 14 -10.36 2.30 -3.43
C MET A 14 -9.29 3.36 -3.73
N MET A 15 -9.48 4.16 -4.78
CA MET A 15 -8.54 5.21 -5.17
C MET A 15 -8.38 6.26 -4.06
N ILE A 16 -9.49 6.75 -3.49
CA ILE A 16 -9.45 7.74 -2.40
C ILE A 16 -8.75 7.17 -1.17
N MET A 17 -9.08 5.94 -0.76
CA MET A 17 -8.43 5.28 0.37
C MET A 17 -6.94 5.06 0.14
N MET A 18 -6.55 4.68 -1.09
CA MET A 18 -5.15 4.50 -1.46
C MET A 18 -4.39 5.80 -1.37
N MET A 19 -4.93 6.89 -1.94
CA MET A 19 -4.31 8.21 -1.89
C MET A 19 -4.08 8.67 -0.45
N ILE A 20 -5.09 8.51 0.42
CA ILE A 20 -4.98 8.86 1.84
C ILE A 20 -3.92 7.99 2.53
N ALA A 21 -3.96 6.67 2.34
CA ALA A 21 -3.03 5.75 2.98
C ALA A 21 -1.59 6.02 2.57
N VAL A 22 -1.33 6.16 1.27
CA VAL A 22 0.02 6.41 0.75
C VAL A 22 0.54 7.79 1.16
N ALA A 23 -0.32 8.82 1.18
CA ALA A 23 0.10 10.15 1.63
C ALA A 23 0.47 10.17 3.11
N ILE A 24 -0.35 9.54 3.97
CA ILE A 24 -0.10 9.49 5.43
C ILE A 24 1.16 8.66 5.71
N LEU A 25 1.22 7.42 5.20
CA LEU A 25 2.34 6.52 5.45
C LEU A 25 3.63 7.06 4.86
N GLY A 26 3.59 7.53 3.61
CA GLY A 26 4.76 8.10 2.94
C GLY A 26 5.32 9.32 3.66
N SER A 27 4.47 10.20 4.20
CA SER A 27 4.91 11.37 4.99
C SER A 27 5.60 10.96 6.29
N ILE A 28 5.04 9.97 6.99
CA ILE A 28 5.62 9.43 8.24
C ILE A 28 6.97 8.78 7.95
N GLU A 29 7.02 7.88 6.97
CA GLU A 29 8.22 7.15 6.57
C GLU A 29 9.33 8.09 6.08
N GLN A 30 8.99 9.08 5.26
CA GLN A 30 9.94 10.08 4.79
C GLN A 30 10.52 10.85 5.97
N SER A 31 9.70 11.30 6.92
CA SER A 31 10.15 12.04 8.10
C SER A 31 11.10 11.22 8.99
N ILE A 32 10.84 9.92 9.12
CA ILE A 32 11.71 8.99 9.87
C ILE A 32 13.03 8.80 9.12
N LEU A 33 12.99 8.52 7.81
CA LEU A 33 14.17 8.22 7.03
C LEU A 33 15.08 9.45 6.84
N THR A 34 14.53 10.63 6.61
CA THR A 34 15.31 11.87 6.51
C THR A 34 16.08 12.19 7.80
N SER A 35 15.60 11.69 8.95
CA SER A 35 16.28 11.83 10.23
C SER A 35 17.49 10.89 10.36
N TRP A 36 17.57 9.81 9.56
CA TRP A 36 18.60 8.77 9.67
C TRP A 36 19.60 8.79 8.51
N ILE A 37 19.18 9.21 7.33
CA ILE A 37 19.97 9.15 6.10
C ILE A 37 19.86 10.45 5.28
N PRO A 38 20.91 10.83 4.52
CA PRO A 38 20.79 11.89 3.53
C PRO A 38 19.75 11.52 2.47
N TRP A 39 18.75 12.39 2.30
CA TRP A 39 17.63 12.11 1.41
C TRP A 39 17.99 12.26 -0.06
N LYS A 40 17.54 11.29 -0.87
CA LYS A 40 17.59 11.34 -2.34
C LYS A 40 16.18 11.26 -2.89
N GLU A 41 15.87 12.06 -3.91
CA GLU A 41 14.51 12.08 -4.50
C GLU A 41 14.06 10.71 -5.00
N SER A 42 14.99 9.88 -5.49
CA SER A 42 14.70 8.50 -5.93
C SER A 42 14.14 7.60 -4.82
N TYR A 43 14.39 7.92 -3.55
CA TYR A 43 13.89 7.13 -2.42
C TYR A 43 12.37 7.15 -2.30
N PHE A 44 11.72 8.22 -2.75
CA PHE A 44 10.26 8.33 -2.75
C PHE A 44 9.58 7.17 -3.50
N LEU A 45 10.16 6.71 -4.61
CA LEU A 45 9.60 5.61 -5.41
C LEU A 45 9.57 4.28 -4.63
N PHE A 46 10.55 4.06 -3.77
CA PHE A 46 10.59 2.86 -2.92
C PHE A 46 9.52 2.90 -1.83
N LEU A 47 9.36 4.04 -1.15
CA LEU A 47 8.29 4.25 -0.16
C LEU A 47 6.92 4.12 -0.82
N PHE A 48 6.71 4.78 -1.97
CA PHE A 48 5.45 4.74 -2.70
C PHE A 48 5.06 3.31 -3.09
N SER A 49 6.00 2.55 -3.66
CA SER A 49 5.77 1.17 -4.08
C SER A 49 5.48 0.25 -2.89
N GLY A 50 6.24 0.37 -1.79
CA GLY A 50 5.99 -0.41 -0.58
C GLY A 50 4.63 -0.11 0.06
N ASN A 51 4.25 1.17 0.11
CA ASN A 51 2.95 1.59 0.64
C ASN A 51 1.77 1.10 -0.21
N ILE A 52 1.91 1.02 -1.53
CA ILE A 52 0.90 0.39 -2.39
C ILE A 52 0.73 -1.08 -2.03
N LEU A 53 1.82 -1.81 -1.77
CA LEU A 53 1.73 -3.23 -1.40
C LEU A 53 1.04 -3.42 -0.04
N TRP A 54 1.40 -2.61 0.95
CA TRP A 54 0.72 -2.62 2.24
C TRP A 54 -0.76 -2.23 2.12
N PHE A 55 -1.07 -1.21 1.32
CA PHE A 55 -2.44 -0.81 1.04
C PHE A 55 -3.23 -1.93 0.36
N LEU A 56 -2.64 -2.63 -0.62
CA LEU A 56 -3.28 -3.74 -1.31
C LEU A 56 -3.68 -4.85 -0.34
N VAL A 57 -2.80 -5.20 0.60
CA VAL A 57 -3.09 -6.19 1.64
C VAL A 57 -4.22 -5.70 2.56
N LEU A 58 -4.13 -4.47 3.06
CA LEU A 58 -5.15 -3.89 3.94
C LEU A 58 -6.52 -3.82 3.24
N TYR A 59 -6.51 -3.40 1.98
CA TYR A 59 -7.72 -3.24 1.20
C TYR A 59 -8.36 -4.60 0.93
N ARG A 60 -7.59 -5.57 0.42
CA ARG A 60 -8.11 -6.91 0.09
C ARG A 60 -8.60 -7.67 1.31
N ASN A 61 -7.92 -7.58 2.44
CA ASN A 61 -8.24 -8.39 3.61
C ASN A 61 -9.24 -7.73 4.58
N ARG A 62 -9.48 -6.42 4.47
CA ARG A 62 -10.35 -5.71 5.43
C ARG A 62 -11.30 -4.71 4.77
N LEU A 63 -10.78 -3.77 3.99
CA LEU A 63 -11.59 -2.63 3.53
C LEU A 63 -12.59 -3.03 2.44
N GLN A 64 -12.25 -4.01 1.60
CA GLN A 64 -13.10 -4.50 0.51
C GLN A 64 -14.41 -5.14 1.00
N PHE A 65 -14.44 -5.66 2.23
CA PHE A 65 -15.65 -6.29 2.81
C PHE A 65 -16.70 -5.28 3.30
N SER A 66 -16.30 -4.03 3.46
CA SER A 66 -17.19 -2.93 3.83
C SER A 66 -17.85 -2.25 2.63
N GLY A 67 -17.65 -2.79 1.41
CA GLY A 67 -18.11 -2.26 0.14
C GLY A 67 -19.61 -2.32 -0.10
N TRP A 68 -20.07 -1.47 -1.02
CA TRP A 68 -21.46 -1.50 -1.51
C TRP A 68 -21.68 -2.61 -2.53
N TYR A 69 -20.60 -3.06 -3.19
CA TYR A 69 -20.62 -4.17 -4.15
C TYR A 69 -20.31 -5.51 -3.47
N ARG A 70 -21.36 -6.27 -3.12
CA ARG A 70 -21.23 -7.63 -2.57
C ARG A 70 -21.48 -8.67 -3.67
N SER A 71 -20.41 -9.30 -4.13
CA SER A 71 -20.46 -10.50 -4.95
C SER A 71 -19.72 -11.61 -4.21
N SER A 72 -20.30 -12.81 -4.16
CA SER A 72 -19.73 -13.99 -3.50
C SER A 72 -18.36 -14.39 -4.04
N GLU A 73 -18.02 -13.98 -5.27
CA GLU A 73 -16.71 -14.24 -5.86
C GLU A 73 -15.68 -13.14 -5.57
N THR A 74 -16.11 -11.90 -5.36
CA THR A 74 -15.20 -10.76 -5.19
C THR A 74 -14.69 -10.66 -3.75
N GLN A 75 -15.41 -11.24 -2.79
CA GLN A 75 -15.13 -11.23 -1.34
C GLN A 75 -14.18 -12.38 -0.93
N ARG A 76 -13.18 -12.71 -1.75
CA ARG A 76 -12.14 -13.66 -1.37
C ARG A 76 -10.95 -12.92 -0.75
N GLU A 77 -10.71 -13.20 0.52
CA GLU A 77 -9.52 -12.78 1.25
C GLU A 77 -8.26 -13.33 0.55
N LEU A 78 -7.16 -12.58 0.66
CA LEU A 78 -5.88 -13.08 0.20
C LEU A 78 -5.45 -14.24 1.10
N SER A 79 -4.81 -15.27 0.52
CA SER A 79 -4.27 -16.35 1.35
C SER A 79 -3.29 -15.79 2.40
N ARG A 80 -3.18 -16.44 3.56
CA ARG A 80 -2.24 -16.01 4.61
C ARG A 80 -0.80 -15.95 4.10
N ASN A 81 -0.42 -16.87 3.21
CA ASN A 81 0.92 -16.91 2.63
C ASN A 81 1.16 -15.71 1.71
N THR A 82 0.22 -15.43 0.79
CA THR A 82 0.33 -14.27 -0.11
C THR A 82 0.37 -12.96 0.69
N THR A 83 -0.45 -12.85 1.74
CA THR A 83 -0.46 -11.69 2.63
C THR A 83 0.91 -11.48 3.27
N ARG A 84 1.51 -12.53 3.83
CA ARG A 84 2.86 -12.44 4.42
C ARG A 84 3.90 -12.03 3.38
N ILE A 85 3.92 -12.67 2.21
CA ILE A 85 4.88 -12.37 1.15
C ILE A 85 4.77 -10.90 0.71
N VAL A 86 3.56 -10.42 0.42
CA VAL A 86 3.34 -9.04 -0.03
C VAL A 86 3.71 -8.03 1.06
N MET A 87 3.37 -8.31 2.32
CA MET A 87 3.78 -7.46 3.45
C MET A 87 5.30 -7.41 3.58
N THR A 88 5.97 -8.56 3.52
CA THR A 88 7.44 -8.63 3.61
C THR A 88 8.11 -7.87 2.45
N LEU A 89 7.62 -8.02 1.22
CA LEU A 89 8.13 -7.28 0.07
C LEU A 89 7.90 -5.77 0.22
N GLY A 90 6.73 -5.35 0.70
CA GLY A 90 6.44 -3.95 1.01
C GLY A 90 7.39 -3.37 2.05
N SER A 91 7.63 -4.11 3.14
CA SER A 91 8.59 -3.73 4.17
C SER A 91 10.02 -3.61 3.63
N LEU A 92 10.46 -4.55 2.80
CA LEU A 92 11.79 -4.52 2.18
C LEU A 92 11.96 -3.28 1.28
N LEU A 93 10.94 -2.94 0.49
CA LEU A 93 10.95 -1.73 -0.34
C LEU A 93 11.09 -0.47 0.51
N ILE A 94 10.28 -0.33 1.57
CA ILE A 94 10.34 0.84 2.46
C ILE A 94 11.71 0.96 3.16
N LEU A 95 12.35 -0.17 3.50
CA LEU A 95 13.68 -0.19 4.12
C LEU A 95 14.84 -0.01 3.13
N THR A 96 14.58 -0.12 1.82
CA THR A 96 15.62 -0.07 0.78
C THR A 96 16.48 1.20 0.82
N PRO A 97 15.92 2.42 0.99
CA PRO A 97 16.72 3.64 1.13
C PRO A 97 17.78 3.58 2.24
N ALA A 98 17.41 3.02 3.40
CA ALA A 98 18.34 2.85 4.51
C ALA A 98 19.42 1.82 4.13
N LEU A 99 19.02 0.65 3.63
CA LEU A 99 19.95 -0.42 3.25
C LEU A 99 20.97 0.03 2.20
N ILE A 100 20.54 0.73 1.14
CA ILE A 100 21.44 1.23 0.10
C ILE A 100 22.43 2.22 0.70
N THR A 101 21.95 3.15 1.52
CA THR A 101 22.81 4.19 2.11
C THR A 101 23.87 3.57 3.02
N TRP A 102 23.48 2.61 3.87
CA TRP A 102 24.39 1.86 4.73
C TRP A 102 25.40 0.99 3.98
N LEU A 103 25.01 0.36 2.87
CA LEU A 103 25.92 -0.45 2.04
C LEU A 103 26.88 0.40 1.21
N SER A 104 26.52 1.66 0.92
CA SER A 104 27.34 2.61 0.17
C SER A 104 28.25 3.48 1.05
N ALA A 105 28.11 3.39 2.37
CA ALA A 105 28.92 4.09 3.36
C ALA A 105 30.17 3.28 3.72
#